data_AF-A0A2I0QPH4-F1
#
_entry.id   AF-A0A2I0QPH4-F1
#
_cell.length_a   1.000
_cell.length_b   1.000
_cell.length_c   1.000
_cell.angle_alpha   90.00
_cell.angle_beta   90.00
_cell.angle_gamma   90.00
#
_symmetry.space_group_name_H-M   'P 1'
#
loop_
_entity.id
_entity.type
_entity.pdbx_description
1 polymer ?
#
loop_
_entity_poly.entity_id
_entity_poly.type
_entity_poly.pdbx_seq_one_letter_code
_entity_poly.pdbx_strand_id
1 'polypeptide(L)'
;MEKISQRIREGFDPVVFPLINVAEINGKKIVVIEVAEAQEKPVLLRHVAYKRVGKTSPKISASEVRKIAKESGGKVYWDEMACKEATLKDIDGEKVKWFLNEAKVQRGLDIPENAAFAEALMRLKLLKNNKPTNAAVLLFGKEPDRFFTRPEVKCIRFKGTDVTDEMIDFKVVRGNLFDQLVETERFIYNNITMAAWIEDWKLQRQEKWEYPPKAIREVIANALCHRIYETSSSVQVRIFDDRMEFWNPGILPKDWTVETLKQKHESEPFNPLLLKQFFWIKYVEDVGTGTNKLLTWCKTWGLPAPLFELIAGDMVVTFRKYKITDDMLKELNERQNKGIEYLKKYKKITNKEYRRLNPDISDRTALNDLNELIKKNIILANGKKKDRYYTLM
;
A
#
# COMPACT_ATOMS: atom_id res chain seq x y z
N MET A 1 -38.12 -14.02 28.78
CA MET A 1 -36.97 -13.27 28.25
C MET A 1 -36.04 -14.20 27.49
N GLU A 2 -35.45 -15.20 28.15
CA GLU A 2 -34.50 -16.14 27.54
C GLU A 2 -35.01 -16.86 26.28
N LYS A 3 -36.23 -17.42 26.31
CA LYS A 3 -36.87 -18.03 25.13
C LYS A 3 -37.07 -17.08 23.95
N ILE A 4 -37.25 -15.78 24.21
CA ILE A 4 -37.42 -14.76 23.16
C ILE A 4 -36.07 -14.48 22.53
N SER A 5 -35.03 -14.24 23.35
CA SER A 5 -33.66 -14.03 22.90
C SER A 5 -33.11 -15.22 22.10
N GLN A 6 -33.41 -16.45 22.52
CA GLN A 6 -33.01 -17.66 21.81
C GLN A 6 -33.66 -17.73 20.41
N ARG A 7 -34.98 -17.52 20.33
CA ARG A 7 -35.69 -17.53 19.04
C ARG A 7 -35.22 -16.44 18.08
N ILE A 8 -34.78 -15.30 18.61
CA ILE A 8 -34.20 -14.22 17.79
C ILE A 8 -32.85 -14.67 17.23
N ARG A 9 -31.97 -15.24 18.05
CA ARG A 9 -30.65 -15.72 17.60
C ARG A 9 -30.74 -16.83 16.55
N GLU A 10 -31.69 -17.74 16.70
CA GLU A 10 -31.86 -18.87 15.77
C GLU A 10 -32.65 -18.51 14.52
N GLY A 11 -33.43 -17.42 14.56
CA GLY A 11 -34.39 -17.07 13.52
C GLY A 11 -33.89 -16.06 12.49
N PHE A 12 -32.98 -15.16 12.87
CA PHE A 12 -32.56 -14.03 12.06
C PHE A 12 -31.14 -14.18 11.52
N ASP A 13 -30.96 -13.83 10.24
CA ASP A 13 -29.67 -13.82 9.54
C ASP A 13 -29.53 -12.52 8.71
N PRO A 14 -28.57 -11.61 9.03
CA PRO A 14 -27.67 -11.67 10.17
C PRO A 14 -28.41 -11.58 11.52
N VAL A 15 -27.76 -12.07 12.57
CA VAL A 15 -28.35 -12.09 13.93
C VAL A 15 -28.60 -10.66 14.41
N VAL A 16 -29.81 -10.40 14.93
CA VAL A 16 -30.19 -9.11 15.53
C VAL A 16 -30.17 -9.16 17.06
N PHE A 17 -29.78 -8.05 17.68
CA PHE A 17 -29.68 -7.93 19.15
C PHE A 17 -30.60 -6.82 19.66
N PRO A 18 -31.90 -7.07 19.84
CA PRO A 18 -32.82 -6.06 20.33
C PRO A 18 -32.70 -5.85 21.84
N LEU A 19 -33.01 -4.64 22.29
CA LEU A 19 -33.18 -4.33 23.70
C LEU A 19 -34.58 -4.79 24.12
N ILE A 20 -34.65 -5.65 25.13
CA ILE A 20 -35.90 -6.19 25.64
C ILE A 20 -36.06 -5.75 27.08
N ASN A 21 -37.10 -4.96 27.36
CA ASN A 21 -37.45 -4.44 28.67
C ASN A 21 -38.85 -4.87 29.08
N VAL A 22 -39.14 -4.87 30.38
CA VAL A 22 -40.50 -5.08 30.91
C VAL A 22 -40.97 -3.77 31.53
N ALA A 23 -42.08 -3.25 31.04
CA ALA A 23 -42.75 -2.07 31.57
C ALA A 23 -44.07 -2.47 32.23
N GLU A 24 -44.58 -1.66 33.15
CA GLU A 24 -45.89 -1.86 33.77
C GLU A 24 -46.82 -0.69 33.42
N ILE A 25 -48.00 -1.00 32.89
CA ILE A 25 -49.02 -0.02 32.53
C ILE A 25 -50.36 -0.52 33.08
N ASN A 26 -51.02 0.28 33.92
CA ASN A 26 -52.30 -0.03 34.55
C ASN A 26 -52.34 -1.41 35.25
N GLY A 27 -51.27 -1.75 35.99
CA GLY A 27 -51.14 -3.02 36.71
C GLY A 27 -50.89 -4.24 35.81
N LYS A 28 -50.63 -4.04 34.51
CA LYS A 28 -50.30 -5.12 33.56
C LYS A 28 -48.85 -5.01 33.11
N LYS A 29 -48.14 -6.14 33.09
CA LYS A 29 -46.78 -6.24 32.57
C LYS A 29 -46.79 -6.31 31.05
N ILE A 30 -45.99 -5.47 30.41
CA ILE A 30 -45.82 -5.38 28.96
C ILE A 30 -44.34 -5.55 28.63
N VAL A 31 -44.05 -6.35 27.60
CA VAL A 31 -42.68 -6.50 27.08
C VAL A 31 -42.47 -5.47 25.97
N VAL A 32 -41.48 -4.61 26.14
CA VAL A 32 -41.06 -3.61 25.16
C VAL A 32 -39.81 -4.13 24.45
N ILE A 33 -39.86 -4.23 23.12
CA ILE A 33 -38.75 -4.70 22.28
C ILE A 33 -38.35 -3.54 21.37
N GLU A 34 -37.15 -3.02 21.58
CA GLU A 34 -36.55 -1.98 20.73
C GLU A 34 -35.51 -2.63 19.82
N VAL A 35 -35.71 -2.47 18.51
CA VAL A 35 -34.84 -3.04 17.49
C VAL A 35 -34.15 -1.90 16.76
N ALA A 36 -32.83 -1.78 16.92
CA ALA A 36 -32.04 -0.86 16.13
C ALA A 36 -31.99 -1.32 14.66
N GLU A 37 -31.82 -0.36 13.75
CA GLU A 37 -31.67 -0.67 12.33
C GLU A 37 -30.39 -1.49 12.08
N ALA A 38 -30.52 -2.63 11.40
CA ALA A 38 -29.40 -3.50 11.08
C ALA A 38 -28.46 -2.86 10.05
N GLN A 39 -27.14 -3.02 10.26
CA GLN A 39 -26.10 -2.50 9.36
C GLN A 39 -26.06 -3.30 8.05
N GLU A 40 -26.16 -4.62 8.15
CA GLU A 40 -26.28 -5.54 7.03
C GLU A 40 -27.75 -5.80 6.73
N LYS A 41 -28.18 -5.54 5.49
CA LYS A 41 -29.54 -5.81 5.04
C LYS A 41 -29.50 -6.56 3.69
N PRO A 42 -30.57 -7.28 3.35
CA PRO A 42 -31.76 -7.55 4.16
C PRO A 42 -31.47 -8.49 5.33
N VAL A 43 -32.13 -8.25 6.47
CA VAL A 43 -32.21 -9.25 7.53
C VAL A 43 -33.28 -10.26 7.17
N LEU A 44 -32.92 -11.53 7.15
CA LEU A 44 -33.79 -12.65 6.83
C LEU A 44 -34.34 -13.25 8.12
N LEU A 45 -35.65 -13.50 8.16
CA LEU A 45 -36.26 -14.36 9.18
C LEU A 45 -36.51 -15.72 8.53
N ARG A 46 -35.79 -16.76 8.97
CA ARG A 46 -35.88 -18.12 8.40
C ARG A 46 -35.79 -18.11 6.86
N HIS A 47 -34.75 -17.47 6.33
CA HIS A 47 -34.48 -17.33 4.90
C HIS A 47 -35.46 -16.46 4.09
N VAL A 48 -36.36 -15.73 4.75
CA VAL A 48 -37.33 -14.85 4.08
C VAL A 48 -37.19 -13.42 4.58
N ALA A 49 -37.08 -12.48 3.64
CA ALA A 49 -37.06 -11.05 3.94
C ALA A 49 -38.50 -10.49 4.03
N TYR A 50 -38.73 -9.65 5.04
CA TYR A 50 -39.99 -8.95 5.27
C TYR A 50 -39.73 -7.45 5.40
N LYS A 51 -40.70 -6.62 5.02
CA LYS A 51 -40.62 -5.15 5.17
C LYS A 51 -41.89 -4.65 5.81
N ARG A 52 -41.76 -3.88 6.89
CA ARG A 52 -42.92 -3.30 7.58
C ARG A 52 -43.55 -2.21 6.72
N VAL A 53 -44.83 -2.35 6.42
CA VAL A 53 -45.65 -1.36 5.71
C VAL A 53 -46.88 -1.07 6.56
N GLY A 54 -46.89 0.10 7.21
CA GLY A 54 -47.93 0.45 8.19
C GLY A 54 -48.00 -0.56 9.34
N LYS A 55 -49.12 -1.29 9.42
CA LYS A 55 -49.41 -2.26 10.49
C LYS A 55 -48.99 -3.71 10.16
N THR A 56 -48.59 -4.01 8.92
CA THR A 56 -48.24 -5.38 8.48
C THR A 56 -46.78 -5.47 8.04
N SER A 57 -46.27 -6.70 7.94
CA SER A 57 -44.91 -6.99 7.44
C SER A 57 -44.98 -8.05 6.35
N PRO A 58 -45.40 -7.69 5.11
CA PRO A 58 -45.43 -8.62 3.99
C PRO A 58 -44.03 -9.11 3.60
N LYS A 59 -43.97 -10.31 3.01
CA LYS A 59 -42.79 -10.81 2.33
C LYS A 59 -42.47 -9.89 1.15
N ILE A 60 -41.19 -9.54 1.00
CA ILE A 60 -40.75 -8.72 -0.13
C ILE A 60 -40.28 -9.56 -1.32
N SER A 61 -40.38 -9.00 -2.51
CA SER A 61 -39.99 -9.66 -3.76
C SER A 61 -38.47 -9.78 -3.89
N ALA A 62 -38.00 -10.67 -4.77
CA ALA A 62 -36.57 -10.81 -5.07
C ALA A 62 -35.95 -9.51 -5.65
N SER A 63 -36.73 -8.69 -6.38
CA SER A 63 -36.26 -7.39 -6.86
C SER A 63 -36.08 -6.39 -5.72
N GLU A 64 -37.01 -6.34 -4.76
CA GLU A 64 -36.92 -5.50 -3.57
C GLU A 64 -35.77 -5.95 -2.65
N VAL A 65 -35.57 -7.26 -2.50
CA VAL A 65 -34.41 -7.85 -1.80
C VAL A 65 -33.11 -7.39 -2.44
N ARG A 66 -32.98 -7.46 -3.77
CA ARG A 66 -31.79 -6.99 -4.50
C ARG A 66 -31.60 -5.47 -4.36
N LYS A 67 -32.69 -4.70 -4.39
CA LYS A 67 -32.65 -3.25 -4.19
C LYS A 67 -32.17 -2.91 -2.78
N ILE A 68 -32.73 -3.54 -1.75
CA ILE A 68 -32.32 -3.34 -0.35
C ILE A 68 -30.88 -3.80 -0.16
N ALA A 69 -30.47 -4.95 -0.69
CA ALA A 69 -29.09 -5.40 -0.65
C ALA A 69 -28.13 -4.43 -1.34
N LYS A 70 -28.56 -3.76 -2.41
CA LYS A 70 -27.78 -2.73 -3.11
C LYS A 70 -27.74 -1.38 -2.36
N GLU A 71 -28.84 -1.01 -1.70
CA GLU A 71 -28.98 0.23 -0.92
C GLU A 71 -28.33 0.12 0.47
N SER A 72 -28.31 -1.06 1.07
CA SER A 72 -27.62 -1.37 2.33
C SER A 72 -26.19 -1.85 2.11
N GLY A 73 -25.92 -2.51 0.98
CA GLY A 73 -24.63 -3.01 0.55
C GLY A 73 -23.86 -2.04 -0.32
N GLY A 74 -23.78 -0.77 0.08
CA GLY A 74 -22.48 -0.12 -0.12
C GLY A 74 -21.47 -0.97 0.64
N LYS A 75 -20.39 -1.44 0.02
CA LYS A 75 -19.25 -2.00 0.76
C LYS A 75 -18.95 -1.01 1.88
N VAL A 76 -19.23 -1.37 3.14
CA VAL A 76 -18.84 -0.52 4.28
C VAL A 76 -17.36 -0.77 4.43
N TYR A 77 -16.55 0.11 3.84
CA TYR A 77 -15.11 0.04 3.96
C TYR A 77 -14.71 0.37 5.40
N TRP A 78 -13.71 -0.34 5.90
CA TRP A 78 -13.24 -0.20 7.28
C TRP A 78 -12.82 1.23 7.60
N ASP A 79 -12.21 1.93 6.63
CA ASP A 79 -11.74 3.30 6.78
C ASP A 79 -12.87 4.35 6.84
N GLU A 80 -14.07 4.02 6.34
CA GLU A 80 -15.30 4.82 6.45
C GLU A 80 -16.07 4.60 7.77
N MET A 81 -15.69 3.60 8.57
CA MET A 81 -16.34 3.33 9.85
C MET A 81 -15.99 4.39 10.88
N ALA A 82 -16.95 4.75 11.73
CA ALA A 82 -16.70 5.64 12.87
C ALA A 82 -15.75 4.96 13.87
N CYS A 83 -14.64 5.60 14.20
CA CYS A 83 -13.75 5.15 15.26
C CYS A 83 -14.45 5.43 16.60
N LYS A 84 -14.94 4.37 17.27
CA LYS A 84 -15.82 4.51 18.43
C LYS A 84 -15.16 5.24 19.60
N GLU A 85 -13.85 5.09 19.76
CA GLU A 85 -13.10 5.62 20.89
C GLU A 85 -12.55 7.03 20.62
N ALA A 86 -12.46 7.45 19.35
CA ALA A 86 -11.93 8.75 18.98
C ALA A 86 -12.99 9.86 19.08
N THR A 87 -12.51 11.06 19.39
CA THR A 87 -13.28 12.31 19.40
C THR A 87 -12.63 13.36 18.51
N LEU A 88 -13.33 14.46 18.26
CA LEU A 88 -12.76 15.59 17.50
C LEU A 88 -11.49 16.17 18.15
N LYS A 89 -11.28 15.99 19.46
CA LYS A 89 -10.08 16.49 20.16
C LYS A 89 -8.81 15.72 19.81
N ASP A 90 -8.97 14.47 19.37
CA ASP A 90 -7.86 13.59 18.97
C ASP A 90 -7.34 13.92 17.56
N ILE A 91 -8.08 14.73 16.80
CA ILE A 91 -7.72 15.17 15.45
C ILE A 91 -6.92 16.48 15.52
N ASP A 92 -5.86 16.55 14.74
CA ASP A 92 -5.00 17.72 14.56
C ASP A 92 -5.64 18.71 13.58
N GLY A 93 -6.13 19.82 14.13
CA GLY A 93 -6.75 20.89 13.36
C GLY A 93 -5.81 21.60 12.40
N GLU A 94 -4.54 21.74 12.73
CA GLU A 94 -3.55 22.39 11.85
C GLU A 94 -3.22 21.48 10.66
N LYS A 95 -3.13 20.16 10.89
CA LYS A 95 -2.94 19.19 9.80
C LYS A 95 -4.12 19.17 8.83
N VAL A 96 -5.36 19.28 9.35
CA VAL A 96 -6.56 19.39 8.50
C VAL A 96 -6.54 20.69 7.69
N LYS A 97 -6.20 21.83 8.30
CA LYS A 97 -6.07 23.11 7.58
C LYS A 97 -5.02 23.03 6.46
N TRP A 98 -3.85 22.47 6.76
CA TRP A 98 -2.82 22.21 5.76
C TRP A 98 -3.35 21.38 4.60
N PHE A 99 -4.05 20.27 4.89
CA PHE A 99 -4.63 19.40 3.86
C PHE A 99 -5.66 20.12 3.00
N LEU A 100 -6.57 20.91 3.59
CA LEU A 100 -7.58 21.66 2.83
C LEU A 100 -6.94 22.66 1.87
N ASN A 101 -5.89 23.37 2.33
CA ASN A 101 -5.12 24.27 1.49
C ASN A 101 -4.44 23.52 0.33
N GLU A 102 -3.73 22.43 0.63
CA GLU A 102 -3.07 21.62 -0.41
C GLU A 102 -4.08 21.05 -1.40
N ALA A 103 -5.18 20.47 -0.94
CA ALA A 103 -6.22 19.90 -1.80
C ALA A 103 -6.86 20.96 -2.72
N LYS A 104 -7.06 22.19 -2.20
CA LYS A 104 -7.53 23.33 -2.98
C LYS A 104 -6.52 23.75 -4.04
N VAL A 105 -5.25 23.93 -3.68
CA VAL A 105 -4.17 24.31 -4.61
C VAL A 105 -3.98 23.24 -5.69
N GLN A 106 -3.98 21.97 -5.30
CA GLN A 106 -3.65 20.88 -6.22
C GLN A 106 -4.80 20.50 -7.14
N ARG A 107 -6.04 20.47 -6.65
CA ARG A 107 -7.21 19.93 -7.38
C ARG A 107 -8.49 20.75 -7.22
N GLY A 108 -8.44 21.93 -6.61
CA GLY A 108 -9.59 22.82 -6.50
C GLY A 108 -10.69 22.29 -5.58
N LEU A 109 -10.33 21.59 -4.49
CA LEU A 109 -11.29 21.14 -3.49
C LEU A 109 -12.10 22.34 -2.96
N ASP A 110 -13.42 22.29 -3.16
CA ASP A 110 -14.35 23.36 -2.77
C ASP A 110 -14.89 23.14 -1.35
N ILE A 111 -14.00 23.31 -0.37
CA ILE A 111 -14.34 23.41 1.04
C ILE A 111 -13.80 24.76 1.53
N PRO A 112 -14.65 25.64 2.06
CA PRO A 112 -14.19 26.93 2.58
C PRO A 112 -13.12 26.72 3.65
N GLU A 113 -12.03 27.49 3.57
CA GLU A 113 -10.93 27.43 4.57
C GLU A 113 -11.41 27.80 5.98
N ASN A 114 -12.48 28.60 6.06
CA ASN A 114 -13.15 28.99 7.30
C ASN A 114 -14.32 28.08 7.69
N ALA A 115 -14.56 26.98 6.97
CA ALA A 115 -15.60 26.03 7.36
C ALA A 115 -15.36 25.56 8.80
N ALA A 116 -16.45 25.36 9.54
CA ALA A 116 -16.34 24.82 10.89
C ALA A 116 -15.60 23.47 10.82
N PHE A 117 -14.70 23.21 11.76
CA PHE A 117 -13.83 22.04 11.74
C PHE A 117 -14.60 20.71 11.50
N ALA A 118 -15.73 20.53 12.19
CA ALA A 118 -16.59 19.36 12.02
C ALA A 118 -17.27 19.31 10.63
N GLU A 119 -17.64 20.47 10.08
CA GLU A 119 -18.23 20.56 8.75
C GLU A 119 -17.24 20.16 7.65
N ALA A 120 -15.98 20.62 7.76
CA ALA A 120 -14.92 20.22 6.83
C ALA A 120 -14.72 18.70 6.83
N LEU A 121 -14.62 18.08 8.01
CA LEU A 121 -14.50 16.62 8.13
C LEU A 121 -15.74 15.90 7.58
N MET A 122 -16.96 16.41 7.80
CA MET A 122 -18.18 15.85 7.22
C MET A 122 -18.17 15.88 5.69
N ARG A 123 -17.80 17.02 5.09
CA ARG A 123 -17.72 17.17 3.62
C ARG A 123 -16.69 16.23 3.00
N LEU A 124 -15.60 15.95 3.73
CA LEU A 124 -14.59 14.95 3.35
C LEU A 124 -15.00 13.50 3.63
N LYS A 125 -16.18 13.25 4.21
CA LYS A 125 -16.64 11.94 4.73
C LYS A 125 -15.76 11.36 5.86
N LEU A 126 -14.99 12.20 6.53
CA LEU A 126 -14.11 11.87 7.66
C LEU A 126 -14.81 12.01 9.02
N LEU A 127 -16.09 12.41 9.03
CA LEU A 127 -16.94 12.43 10.22
C LEU A 127 -18.22 11.64 9.97
N LYS A 128 -18.53 10.70 10.86
CA LYS A 128 -19.74 9.87 10.79
C LYS A 128 -20.37 9.80 12.19
N ASN A 129 -21.65 10.14 12.30
CA ASN A 129 -22.37 10.19 13.59
C ASN A 129 -21.64 11.04 14.66
N ASN A 130 -21.13 12.22 14.27
CA ASN A 130 -20.33 13.11 15.11
C ASN A 130 -19.02 12.51 15.68
N LYS A 131 -18.57 11.37 15.14
CA LYS A 131 -17.27 10.76 15.48
C LYS A 131 -16.34 10.74 14.27
N PRO A 132 -15.03 10.93 14.48
CA PRO A 132 -14.05 10.73 13.41
C PRO A 132 -14.15 9.32 12.83
N THR A 133 -13.96 9.18 11.52
CA THR A 133 -13.80 7.86 10.92
C THR A 133 -12.42 7.29 11.21
N ASN A 134 -12.21 5.99 10.95
CA ASN A 134 -10.89 5.38 11.03
C ASN A 134 -9.89 6.10 10.11
N ALA A 135 -10.31 6.47 8.89
CA ALA A 135 -9.51 7.29 7.99
C ALA A 135 -9.10 8.63 8.61
N ALA A 136 -10.03 9.31 9.29
CA ALA A 136 -9.76 10.61 9.91
C ALA A 136 -8.67 10.51 10.99
N VAL A 137 -8.75 9.46 11.83
CA VAL A 137 -7.76 9.20 12.87
C VAL A 137 -6.40 8.85 12.26
N LEU A 138 -6.36 8.03 11.21
CA LEU A 138 -5.09 7.68 10.55
C LEU A 138 -4.44 8.87 9.83
N LEU A 139 -5.23 9.71 9.16
CA LEU A 139 -4.73 10.83 8.34
C LEU A 139 -4.40 12.08 9.17
N PHE A 140 -5.12 12.30 10.27
CA PHE A 140 -5.08 13.56 11.02
C PHE A 140 -5.04 13.36 12.53
N GLY A 141 -4.99 12.13 13.04
CA GLY A 141 -4.87 11.88 14.47
C GLY A 141 -3.53 12.35 15.02
N LYS A 142 -3.56 12.96 16.20
CA LYS A 142 -2.35 13.35 16.95
C LYS A 142 -1.55 12.12 17.39
N GLU A 143 -2.26 11.06 17.77
CA GLU A 143 -1.71 9.81 18.27
C GLU A 143 -2.50 8.59 17.72
N PRO A 144 -2.37 8.25 16.43
CA PRO A 144 -3.14 7.15 15.84
C PRO A 144 -2.89 5.79 16.49
N ASP A 145 -1.68 5.59 17.06
CA ASP A 145 -1.28 4.38 17.78
C ASP A 145 -2.15 4.08 19.03
N ARG A 146 -2.90 5.06 19.54
CA ARG A 146 -3.88 4.84 20.63
C ARG A 146 -5.12 4.07 20.18
N PHE A 147 -5.42 4.09 18.89
CA PHE A 147 -6.67 3.55 18.33
C PHE A 147 -6.44 2.32 17.45
N PHE A 148 -5.24 2.18 16.89
CA PHE A 148 -4.89 1.07 16.00
C PHE A 148 -3.62 0.37 16.46
N THR A 149 -3.52 -0.91 16.19
CA THR A 149 -2.32 -1.69 16.54
C THR A 149 -1.23 -1.43 15.50
N ARG A 150 -0.10 -0.86 15.95
CA ARG A 150 1.09 -0.61 15.13
C ARG A 150 0.77 0.07 13.77
N PRO A 151 0.04 1.19 13.71
CA PRO A 151 -0.16 1.96 12.47
C PRO A 151 1.15 2.67 12.11
N GLU A 152 2.20 1.90 11.83
CA GLU A 152 3.58 2.35 11.62
C GLU A 152 4.16 1.75 10.35
N VAL A 153 5.25 2.36 9.87
CA VAL A 153 6.15 1.80 8.84
C VAL A 153 7.49 1.47 9.50
N LYS A 154 7.98 0.25 9.31
CA LYS A 154 9.33 -0.16 9.75
C LYS A 154 10.31 -0.04 8.61
N CYS A 155 11.28 0.84 8.73
CA CYS A 155 12.32 1.03 7.73
C CYS A 155 13.63 0.41 8.24
N ILE A 156 14.28 -0.38 7.38
CA ILE A 156 15.45 -1.18 7.74
C ILE A 156 16.46 -1.11 6.61
N ARG A 157 17.73 -0.85 6.93
CA ARG A 157 18.86 -0.94 6.00
C ARG A 157 19.78 -2.09 6.42
N PHE A 158 19.91 -3.09 5.57
CA PHE A 158 20.82 -4.24 5.77
C PHE A 158 22.09 -4.08 4.95
N LYS A 159 23.27 -4.23 5.55
CA LYS A 159 24.54 -4.18 4.84
C LYS A 159 24.85 -5.51 4.18
N GLY A 160 24.23 -5.74 3.03
CA GLY A 160 24.38 -6.95 2.24
C GLY A 160 23.12 -7.24 1.44
N THR A 161 22.86 -8.51 1.15
CA THR A 161 21.75 -8.96 0.30
C THR A 161 20.78 -9.90 1.02
N ASP A 162 21.06 -10.26 2.26
CA ASP A 162 20.26 -11.16 3.10
C ASP A 162 19.70 -10.44 4.33
N VAL A 163 18.57 -10.93 4.85
CA VAL A 163 17.92 -10.39 6.05
C VAL A 163 18.69 -10.68 7.34
N THR A 164 19.63 -11.62 7.31
CA THR A 164 20.54 -11.96 8.40
C THR A 164 21.82 -11.13 8.39
N ASP A 165 22.04 -10.31 7.36
CA ASP A 165 23.16 -9.37 7.31
C ASP A 165 23.01 -8.25 8.36
N GLU A 166 24.11 -7.54 8.60
CA GLU A 166 24.17 -6.45 9.59
C GLU A 166 23.12 -5.36 9.31
N MET A 167 22.29 -5.06 10.30
CA MET A 167 21.36 -3.93 10.24
C MET A 167 22.11 -2.64 10.58
N ILE A 168 22.32 -1.77 9.58
CA ILE A 168 23.11 -0.54 9.73
C ILE A 168 22.25 0.72 9.94
N ASP A 169 20.95 0.64 9.66
CA ASP A 169 19.99 1.69 10.02
C ASP A 169 18.60 1.06 10.25
N PHE A 170 17.86 1.61 11.22
CA PHE A 170 16.53 1.16 11.60
C PHE A 170 15.70 2.33 12.13
N LYS A 171 14.49 2.48 11.58
CA LYS A 171 13.54 3.50 12.02
C LYS A 171 12.12 2.96 12.02
N VAL A 172 11.41 3.15 13.12
CA VAL A 172 9.95 2.98 13.16
C VAL A 172 9.31 4.34 12.96
N VAL A 173 8.62 4.50 11.84
CA VAL A 173 7.92 5.74 11.48
C VAL A 173 6.47 5.64 11.98
N ARG A 174 6.10 6.53 12.90
CA ARG A 174 4.78 6.63 13.53
C ARG A 174 4.11 7.98 13.22
N GLY A 175 2.90 8.18 13.74
CA GLY A 175 2.11 9.40 13.54
C GLY A 175 1.07 9.25 12.45
N ASN A 176 0.58 10.37 11.91
CA ASN A 176 -0.41 10.30 10.83
C ASN A 176 0.20 9.83 9.50
N LEU A 177 -0.64 9.32 8.60
CA LEU A 177 -0.18 8.68 7.36
C LEU A 177 0.56 9.64 6.40
N PHE A 178 0.26 10.94 6.40
CA PHE A 178 1.00 11.90 5.57
C PHE A 178 2.44 12.05 6.05
N ASP A 179 2.63 12.15 7.37
CA ASP A 179 3.97 12.21 7.95
C ASP A 179 4.70 10.88 7.81
N GLN A 180 4.00 9.75 7.91
CA GLN A 180 4.60 8.44 7.62
C GLN A 180 5.13 8.35 6.19
N LEU A 181 4.40 8.87 5.19
CA LEU A 181 4.90 8.90 3.82
C LEU A 181 6.19 9.73 3.71
N VAL A 182 6.18 10.96 4.22
CA VAL A 182 7.31 11.89 4.12
C VAL A 182 8.55 11.37 4.86
N GLU A 183 8.37 10.85 6.07
CA GLU A 183 9.47 10.35 6.89
C GLU A 183 10.02 9.01 6.38
N THR A 184 9.18 8.17 5.76
CA THR A 184 9.63 6.95 5.07
C THR A 184 10.44 7.31 3.83
N GLU A 185 9.98 8.27 3.02
CA GLU A 185 10.70 8.76 1.86
C GLU A 185 12.06 9.37 2.27
N ARG A 186 12.10 10.15 3.36
CA ARG A 186 13.34 10.68 3.92
C ARG A 186 14.30 9.58 4.36
N PHE A 187 13.81 8.54 5.06
CA PHE A 187 14.64 7.41 5.45
C PHE A 187 15.28 6.74 4.23
N ILE A 188 14.50 6.51 3.17
CA ILE A 188 14.99 5.90 1.94
C ILE A 188 16.09 6.76 1.33
N TYR A 189 15.88 8.07 1.16
CA TYR A 189 16.89 8.95 0.55
C TYR A 189 18.17 9.09 1.37
N ASN A 190 18.10 8.94 2.69
CA ASN A 190 19.31 8.88 3.53
C ASN A 190 20.08 7.56 3.38
N ASN A 191 19.45 6.51 2.84
CA ASN A 191 19.99 5.15 2.78
C ASN A 191 20.25 4.63 1.36
N ILE A 192 19.97 5.43 0.33
CA ILE A 192 20.27 5.13 -1.07
C ILE A 192 21.26 6.14 -1.66
N THR A 193 21.91 5.79 -2.76
CA THR A 193 22.93 6.67 -3.35
C THR A 193 22.29 7.71 -4.28
N MET A 194 22.84 8.93 -4.28
CA MET A 194 22.60 9.94 -5.32
C MET A 194 23.87 10.12 -6.16
N ALA A 195 23.78 9.82 -7.46
CA ALA A 195 24.81 10.18 -8.42
C ALA A 195 24.67 11.66 -8.80
N ALA A 196 25.80 12.35 -8.95
CA ALA A 196 25.81 13.72 -9.43
C ALA A 196 26.96 13.98 -10.39
N TRP A 197 26.70 14.75 -11.44
CA TRP A 197 27.67 15.10 -12.48
C TRP A 197 27.33 16.47 -13.09
N ILE A 198 28.27 17.06 -13.82
CA ILE A 198 28.05 18.26 -14.62
C ILE A 198 28.18 17.84 -16.07
N GLU A 199 27.19 18.13 -16.90
CA GLU A 199 27.28 17.92 -18.35
C GLU A 199 28.00 19.12 -18.98
N ASP A 200 28.87 18.90 -19.96
CA ASP A 200 29.72 19.94 -20.57
C ASP A 200 28.92 21.18 -21.04
N TRP A 201 27.65 21.01 -21.40
CA TRP A 201 26.75 22.05 -21.92
C TRP A 201 25.80 22.64 -20.87
N LYS A 202 25.82 22.14 -19.64
CA LYS A 202 24.92 22.58 -18.57
C LYS A 202 25.70 23.26 -17.46
N LEU A 203 25.26 24.46 -17.10
CA LEU A 203 25.83 25.20 -15.97
C LEU A 203 25.50 24.56 -14.61
N GLN A 204 24.38 23.84 -14.54
CA GLN A 204 23.87 23.26 -13.30
C GLN A 204 24.24 21.78 -13.16
N ARG A 205 24.62 21.38 -11.94
CA ARG A 205 24.82 19.98 -11.55
C ARG A 205 23.54 19.18 -11.80
N GLN A 206 23.71 18.05 -12.44
CA GLN A 206 22.67 17.04 -12.61
C GLN A 206 22.74 16.05 -11.46
N GLU A 207 21.58 15.59 -10.98
CA GLU A 207 21.46 14.65 -9.88
C GLU A 207 20.51 13.51 -10.27
N LYS A 208 20.87 12.28 -9.88
CA LYS A 208 20.05 11.10 -10.12
C LYS A 208 20.15 10.14 -8.93
N TRP A 209 19.02 9.96 -8.25
CA TRP A 209 18.84 8.93 -7.23
C TRP A 209 18.94 7.52 -7.81
N GLU A 210 19.31 6.56 -6.97
CA GLU A 210 19.38 5.15 -7.33
C GLU A 210 18.05 4.59 -7.85
N TYR A 211 16.94 5.03 -7.27
CA TYR A 211 15.59 4.64 -7.64
C TYR A 211 14.76 5.88 -8.06
N PRO A 212 13.76 5.71 -8.96
CA PRO A 212 12.94 6.83 -9.40
C PRO A 212 12.12 7.40 -8.23
N PRO A 213 12.24 8.70 -7.91
CA PRO A 213 11.48 9.33 -6.81
C PRO A 213 9.97 9.10 -6.88
N LYS A 214 9.39 9.20 -8.09
CA LYS A 214 7.96 8.96 -8.32
C LYS A 214 7.56 7.52 -7.99
N ALA A 215 8.43 6.55 -8.28
CA ALA A 215 8.15 5.15 -8.00
C ALA A 215 8.20 4.83 -6.51
N ILE A 216 9.16 5.41 -5.78
CA ILE A 216 9.24 5.30 -4.32
C ILE A 216 7.95 5.83 -3.69
N ARG A 217 7.56 7.05 -4.02
CA ARG A 217 6.37 7.69 -3.44
C ARG A 217 5.09 6.91 -3.72
N GLU A 218 4.91 6.45 -4.94
CA GLU A 218 3.75 5.66 -5.36
C GLU A 218 3.65 4.35 -4.58
N VAL A 219 4.75 3.61 -4.41
CA VAL A 219 4.72 2.35 -3.65
C VAL A 219 4.45 2.59 -2.17
N ILE A 220 5.03 3.63 -1.56
CA ILE A 220 4.74 3.98 -0.17
C ILE A 220 3.26 4.34 0.00
N ALA A 221 2.74 5.24 -0.84
CA ALA A 221 1.35 5.66 -0.77
C ALA A 221 0.38 4.48 -0.99
N ASN A 222 0.67 3.60 -1.95
CA ASN A 222 -0.11 2.39 -2.18
C ASN A 222 -0.02 1.43 -0.99
N ALA A 223 1.15 1.27 -0.38
CA ALA A 223 1.29 0.47 0.84
C ALA A 223 0.41 1.01 1.98
N LEU A 224 0.37 2.33 2.18
CA LEU A 224 -0.48 2.94 3.22
C LEU A 224 -1.99 2.84 2.90
N CYS A 225 -2.39 3.03 1.64
CA CYS A 225 -3.80 3.02 1.24
C CYS A 225 -4.37 1.60 1.07
N HIS A 226 -3.54 0.60 0.77
CA HIS A 226 -3.98 -0.79 0.57
C HIS A 226 -3.68 -1.71 1.76
N ARG A 227 -3.20 -1.16 2.87
CA ARG A 227 -2.91 -1.91 4.10
C ARG A 227 -4.19 -2.37 4.80
N ILE A 228 -4.17 -3.58 5.35
CA ILE A 228 -5.13 -4.01 6.37
C ILE A 228 -4.66 -3.44 7.73
N TYR A 229 -5.40 -2.48 8.27
CA TYR A 229 -5.03 -1.84 9.56
C TYR A 229 -5.49 -2.64 10.79
N GLU A 230 -6.26 -3.71 10.58
CA GLU A 230 -6.75 -4.59 11.63
C GLU A 230 -5.75 -5.70 12.02
N THR A 231 -4.58 -5.76 11.38
CA THR A 231 -3.51 -6.72 11.69
C THR A 231 -2.42 -6.11 12.57
N SER A 232 -1.68 -6.97 13.28
CA SER A 232 -0.48 -6.61 14.05
C SER A 232 0.79 -6.45 13.19
N SER A 233 0.70 -6.73 11.88
CA SER A 233 1.76 -6.50 10.91
C SER A 233 1.82 -5.04 10.49
N SER A 234 3.04 -4.54 10.31
CA SER A 234 3.34 -3.19 9.85
C SER A 234 3.82 -3.23 8.40
N VAL A 235 3.64 -2.13 7.67
CA VAL A 235 4.36 -1.96 6.40
C VAL A 235 5.86 -1.95 6.71
N GLN A 236 6.67 -2.59 5.87
CA GLN A 236 8.12 -2.60 6.02
C GLN A 236 8.80 -2.15 4.74
N VAL A 237 9.80 -1.28 4.88
CA VAL A 237 10.71 -0.91 3.80
C VAL A 237 12.07 -1.48 4.15
N ARG A 238 12.56 -2.41 3.33
CA ARG A 238 13.86 -3.07 3.53
C ARG A 238 14.79 -2.69 2.39
N ILE A 239 15.92 -2.11 2.73
CA ILE A 239 16.92 -1.65 1.76
C ILE A 239 18.16 -2.55 1.88
N PHE A 240 18.55 -3.13 0.75
CA PHE A 240 19.70 -4.01 0.59
C PHE A 240 20.72 -3.38 -0.37
N ASP A 241 21.92 -3.97 -0.45
CA ASP A 241 22.97 -3.52 -1.35
C ASP A 241 22.60 -3.70 -2.82
N ASP A 242 21.63 -4.57 -3.15
CA ASP A 242 21.22 -4.88 -4.53
C ASP A 242 19.73 -4.61 -4.86
N ARG A 243 18.89 -4.33 -3.86
CA ARG A 243 17.45 -4.08 -4.04
C ARG A 243 16.81 -3.31 -2.89
N MET A 244 15.57 -2.90 -3.09
CA MET A 244 14.69 -2.35 -2.06
C MET A 244 13.34 -3.06 -2.14
N GLU A 245 12.82 -3.49 -0.99
CA GLU A 245 11.57 -4.24 -0.85
C GLU A 245 10.56 -3.46 0.00
N PHE A 246 9.30 -3.43 -0.44
CA PHE A 246 8.17 -2.86 0.28
C PHE A 246 7.20 -3.98 0.61
N TRP A 247 7.13 -4.34 1.89
CA TRP A 247 6.23 -5.35 2.41
C TRP A 247 4.97 -4.69 2.95
N ASN A 248 3.82 -5.05 2.43
CA ASN A 248 2.54 -4.53 2.85
C ASN A 248 1.59 -5.68 3.25
N PRO A 249 1.06 -5.69 4.48
CA PRO A 249 0.00 -6.61 4.88
C PRO A 249 -1.33 -6.19 4.25
N GLY A 250 -1.42 -6.32 2.94
CA GLY A 250 -2.58 -6.00 2.12
C GLY A 250 -2.87 -7.17 1.18
N ILE A 251 -4.15 -7.35 0.87
CA ILE A 251 -4.60 -8.41 -0.04
C ILE A 251 -4.93 -7.82 -1.41
N LEU A 252 -4.76 -8.64 -2.44
CA LEU A 252 -5.30 -8.32 -3.75
C LEU A 252 -6.84 -8.33 -3.71
N PRO A 253 -7.50 -7.52 -4.55
CA PRO A 253 -8.93 -7.65 -4.78
C PRO A 253 -9.30 -9.07 -5.19
N LYS A 254 -10.57 -9.43 -4.98
CA LYS A 254 -11.06 -10.76 -5.32
C LYS A 254 -10.80 -11.03 -6.81
N ASP A 255 -10.32 -12.24 -7.11
CA ASP A 255 -10.02 -12.73 -8.46
C ASP A 255 -8.85 -12.00 -9.16
N TRP A 256 -8.12 -11.12 -8.48
CA TRP A 256 -6.90 -10.53 -9.01
C TRP A 256 -5.68 -11.40 -8.73
N THR A 257 -4.74 -11.41 -9.66
CA THR A 257 -3.39 -11.96 -9.46
C THR A 257 -2.35 -10.85 -9.54
N VAL A 258 -1.12 -11.22 -9.24
CA VAL A 258 0.04 -10.32 -9.40
C VAL A 258 0.18 -9.86 -10.86
N GLU A 259 -0.16 -10.71 -11.83
CA GLU A 259 -0.15 -10.38 -13.26
C GLU A 259 -1.20 -9.33 -13.61
N THR A 260 -2.35 -9.33 -12.94
CA THR A 260 -3.39 -8.31 -13.11
C THR A 260 -2.82 -6.91 -12.88
N LEU A 261 -1.98 -6.74 -11.86
CA LEU A 261 -1.34 -5.45 -11.53
C LEU A 261 -0.44 -4.92 -12.65
N LYS A 262 0.04 -5.78 -13.57
CA LYS A 262 0.91 -5.38 -14.69
C LYS A 262 0.10 -4.96 -15.92
N GLN A 263 -1.21 -5.23 -15.95
CA GLN A 263 -2.13 -4.95 -17.05
C GLN A 263 -2.96 -3.70 -16.77
N LYS A 264 -3.84 -3.31 -17.70
CA LYS A 264 -4.81 -2.24 -17.43
C LYS A 264 -5.89 -2.77 -16.51
N HIS A 265 -6.14 -2.08 -15.40
CA HIS A 265 -7.19 -2.43 -14.44
C HIS A 265 -7.80 -1.16 -13.82
N GLU A 266 -8.98 -1.29 -13.22
CA GLU A 266 -9.59 -0.21 -12.44
C GLU A 266 -8.88 -0.04 -11.08
N SER A 267 -9.20 1.04 -10.37
CA SER A 267 -8.71 1.28 -9.01
C SER A 267 -9.61 0.53 -8.01
N GLU A 268 -9.10 -0.50 -7.34
CA GLU A 268 -9.79 -1.19 -6.25
C GLU A 268 -8.99 -1.12 -4.94
N PRO A 269 -9.01 0.04 -4.24
CA PRO A 269 -8.32 0.20 -2.97
C PRO A 269 -8.99 -0.55 -1.82
N PHE A 270 -8.17 -1.07 -0.90
CA PHE A 270 -8.67 -1.67 0.35
C PHE A 270 -9.29 -0.61 1.27
N ASN A 271 -8.70 0.59 1.30
CA ASN A 271 -9.19 1.76 2.04
C ASN A 271 -9.46 2.92 1.05
N PRO A 272 -10.65 2.98 0.43
CA PRO A 272 -10.97 3.99 -0.59
C PRO A 272 -11.05 5.41 -0.05
N LEU A 273 -11.47 5.61 1.21
CA LEU A 273 -11.53 6.93 1.82
C LEU A 273 -10.13 7.47 2.10
N LEU A 274 -9.18 6.62 2.52
CA LEU A 274 -7.76 6.96 2.60
C LEU A 274 -7.21 7.34 1.21
N LEU A 275 -7.40 6.47 0.21
CA LEU A 275 -6.92 6.71 -1.15
C LEU A 275 -7.44 8.06 -1.69
N LYS A 276 -8.72 8.34 -1.47
CA LYS A 276 -9.36 9.59 -1.90
C LYS A 276 -8.71 10.82 -1.29
N GLN A 277 -8.26 10.77 -0.03
CA GLN A 277 -7.57 11.92 0.57
C GLN A 277 -6.16 12.09 -0.02
N PHE A 278 -5.41 11.00 -0.21
CA PHE A 278 -4.12 11.06 -0.90
C PHE A 278 -4.26 11.59 -2.35
N PHE A 279 -5.36 11.27 -3.03
CA PHE A 279 -5.66 11.75 -4.38
C PHE A 279 -5.79 13.28 -4.40
N TRP A 280 -6.51 13.87 -3.43
CA TRP A 280 -6.74 15.32 -3.37
C TRP A 280 -5.45 16.14 -3.37
N ILE A 281 -4.41 15.63 -2.70
CA ILE A 281 -3.09 16.28 -2.61
C ILE A 281 -2.06 15.74 -3.63
N LYS A 282 -2.51 14.99 -4.64
CA LYS A 282 -1.69 14.39 -5.72
C LYS A 282 -0.56 13.46 -5.25
N TYR A 283 -0.76 12.79 -4.12
CA TYR A 283 0.16 11.73 -3.70
C TYR A 283 -0.11 10.41 -4.43
N VAL A 284 -1.34 10.21 -4.91
CA VAL A 284 -1.75 9.06 -5.75
C VAL A 284 -2.70 9.51 -6.87
N GLU A 285 -2.88 8.63 -7.87
CA GLU A 285 -3.93 8.76 -8.88
C GLU A 285 -5.00 7.68 -8.72
N ASP A 286 -6.28 8.05 -8.80
CA ASP A 286 -7.41 7.14 -8.56
C ASP A 286 -8.02 6.60 -9.87
N VAL A 287 -7.15 6.07 -10.74
CA VAL A 287 -7.57 5.51 -12.06
C VAL A 287 -6.88 4.17 -12.36
N GLY A 288 -6.28 3.51 -11.36
CA GLY A 288 -5.67 2.19 -11.52
C GLY A 288 -4.38 2.17 -12.36
N THR A 289 -3.74 3.31 -12.58
CA THR A 289 -2.52 3.39 -13.43
C THR A 289 -1.21 3.35 -12.65
N GLY A 290 -1.26 3.34 -11.32
CA GLY A 290 -0.09 3.44 -10.44
C GLY A 290 0.95 2.36 -10.71
N THR A 291 0.53 1.10 -10.71
CA THR A 291 1.36 -0.07 -10.97
C THR A 291 1.96 -0.07 -12.38
N ASN A 292 1.20 0.34 -13.41
CA ASN A 292 1.75 0.47 -14.77
C ASN A 292 2.76 1.63 -14.89
N LYS A 293 2.54 2.71 -14.14
CA LYS A 293 3.49 3.84 -14.06
C LYS A 293 4.78 3.41 -13.38
N LEU A 294 4.74 2.55 -12.36
CA LEU A 294 5.95 1.97 -11.76
C LEU A 294 6.82 1.25 -12.80
N LEU A 295 6.23 0.41 -13.64
CA LEU A 295 6.93 -0.27 -14.74
C LEU A 295 7.60 0.75 -15.68
N THR A 296 6.85 1.78 -16.05
CA THR A 296 7.34 2.84 -16.96
C THR A 296 8.46 3.65 -16.33
N TRP A 297 8.30 4.11 -15.10
CA TRP A 297 9.30 4.90 -14.39
C TRP A 297 10.58 4.12 -14.18
N CYS A 298 10.52 2.84 -13.77
CA CYS A 298 11.71 2.01 -13.62
C CYS A 298 12.43 1.84 -14.96
N LYS A 299 11.69 1.52 -16.04
CA LYS A 299 12.26 1.40 -17.39
C LYS A 299 12.95 2.68 -17.84
N THR A 300 12.30 3.84 -17.71
CA THR A 300 12.89 5.14 -18.08
C THR A 300 14.07 5.52 -17.19
N TRP A 301 14.09 5.05 -15.94
CA TRP A 301 15.20 5.25 -15.02
C TRP A 301 16.41 4.34 -15.32
N GLY A 302 16.25 3.37 -16.21
CA GLY A 302 17.27 2.37 -16.54
C GLY A 302 17.34 1.21 -15.55
N LEU A 303 16.26 0.99 -14.79
CA LEU A 303 16.14 -0.12 -13.86
C LEU A 303 15.33 -1.29 -14.46
N PRO A 304 15.50 -2.50 -13.92
CA PRO A 304 14.59 -3.60 -14.16
C PRO A 304 13.14 -3.22 -13.81
N ALA A 305 12.19 -3.93 -14.41
CA ALA A 305 10.80 -3.82 -13.98
C ALA A 305 10.68 -4.24 -12.50
N PRO A 306 9.88 -3.53 -11.68
CA PRO A 306 9.60 -3.95 -10.32
C PRO A 306 8.94 -5.33 -10.32
N LEU A 307 9.33 -6.13 -9.34
CA LEU A 307 8.73 -7.42 -9.06
C LEU A 307 7.61 -7.22 -8.03
N PHE A 308 6.46 -7.84 -8.30
CA PHE A 308 5.32 -7.88 -7.39
C PHE A 308 5.17 -9.34 -6.99
N GLU A 309 5.02 -9.63 -5.71
CA GLU A 309 4.93 -10.99 -5.16
C GLU A 309 3.95 -11.03 -4.00
N LEU A 310 3.34 -12.20 -3.79
CA LEU A 310 2.62 -12.51 -2.56
C LEU A 310 3.50 -13.45 -1.72
N ILE A 311 4.10 -12.94 -0.66
CA ILE A 311 5.00 -13.70 0.21
C ILE A 311 4.38 -13.80 1.59
N ALA A 312 4.08 -15.01 2.04
CA ALA A 312 3.43 -15.28 3.33
C ALA A 312 2.11 -14.49 3.54
N GLY A 313 1.41 -14.16 2.46
CA GLY A 313 0.15 -13.39 2.48
C GLY A 313 0.34 -11.87 2.35
N ASP A 314 1.57 -11.36 2.43
CA ASP A 314 1.87 -9.95 2.24
C ASP A 314 2.14 -9.65 0.75
N MET A 315 1.70 -8.48 0.29
CA MET A 315 2.10 -7.93 -0.99
C MET A 315 3.51 -7.35 -0.86
N VAL A 316 4.44 -7.85 -1.67
CA VAL A 316 5.83 -7.39 -1.70
C VAL A 316 6.13 -6.76 -3.06
N VAL A 317 6.59 -5.51 -3.05
CA VAL A 317 7.08 -4.82 -4.24
C VAL A 317 8.58 -4.64 -4.14
N THR A 318 9.32 -5.17 -5.11
CA THR A 318 10.79 -5.19 -5.09
C THR A 318 11.36 -4.39 -6.27
N PHE A 319 12.14 -3.36 -5.96
CA PHE A 319 12.98 -2.65 -6.93
C PHE A 319 14.40 -3.22 -6.90
N ARG A 320 14.81 -3.90 -7.98
CA ARG A 320 16.19 -4.38 -8.14
C ARG A 320 17.07 -3.29 -8.76
N LYS A 321 18.36 -3.28 -8.41
CA LYS A 321 19.37 -2.41 -9.06
C LYS A 321 19.81 -2.95 -10.41
N TYR A 322 19.75 -4.28 -10.57
CA TYR A 322 20.26 -4.99 -11.73
C TYR A 322 19.23 -5.96 -12.29
N LYS A 323 19.25 -6.20 -13.60
CA LYS A 323 18.31 -7.13 -14.26
C LYS A 323 18.51 -8.59 -13.84
N ILE A 324 19.70 -8.91 -13.37
CA ILE A 324 20.03 -10.27 -12.92
C ILE A 324 19.19 -10.66 -11.69
N THR A 325 18.43 -11.74 -11.84
CA THR A 325 17.63 -12.35 -10.76
C THR A 325 18.38 -13.50 -10.10
N ASP A 326 17.93 -13.96 -8.94
CA ASP A 326 18.54 -15.13 -8.27
C ASP A 326 18.40 -16.41 -9.10
N ASP A 327 17.31 -16.58 -9.84
CA ASP A 327 17.16 -17.71 -10.75
C ASP A 327 18.09 -17.61 -11.95
N MET A 328 18.31 -16.40 -12.48
CA MET A 328 19.32 -16.20 -13.51
C MET A 328 20.72 -16.54 -12.99
N LEU A 329 21.05 -16.19 -11.74
CA LEU A 329 22.34 -16.55 -11.11
C LEU A 329 22.52 -18.07 -10.99
N LYS A 330 21.46 -18.82 -10.69
CA LYS A 330 21.50 -20.29 -10.61
C LYS A 330 21.79 -20.95 -11.96
N GLU A 331 21.41 -20.32 -13.07
CA GLU A 331 21.71 -20.81 -14.42
C GLU A 331 23.15 -20.51 -14.89
N LEU A 332 23.86 -19.61 -14.20
CA LEU A 332 25.22 -19.25 -14.58
C LEU A 332 26.23 -20.26 -14.04
N ASN A 333 27.29 -20.48 -14.82
CA ASN A 333 28.42 -21.26 -14.33
C ASN A 333 29.22 -20.49 -13.26
N GLU A 334 30.06 -21.20 -12.50
CA GLU A 334 30.82 -20.63 -11.38
C GLU A 334 31.69 -19.42 -11.80
N ARG A 335 32.27 -19.45 -13.02
CA ARG A 335 33.12 -18.36 -13.52
C ARG A 335 32.31 -17.11 -13.83
N GLN A 336 31.14 -17.29 -14.45
CA GLN A 336 30.19 -16.23 -14.73
C GLN A 336 29.71 -15.59 -13.42
N ASN A 337 29.35 -16.40 -12.41
CA ASN A 337 28.95 -15.92 -11.09
C ASN A 337 30.05 -15.08 -10.41
N LYS A 338 31.32 -15.52 -10.43
CA LYS A 338 32.46 -14.71 -9.94
C LYS A 338 32.56 -13.35 -10.64
N GLY A 339 32.33 -13.33 -11.96
CA GLY A 339 32.31 -12.09 -12.75
C GLY A 339 31.16 -11.16 -12.36
N ILE A 340 29.97 -11.71 -12.08
CA ILE A 340 28.82 -10.93 -11.63
C ILE A 340 29.04 -10.35 -10.23
N GLU A 341 29.58 -11.12 -9.29
CA GLU A 341 29.92 -10.62 -7.94
C GLU A 341 30.92 -9.47 -8.01
N TYR A 342 31.97 -9.62 -8.83
CA TYR A 342 32.93 -8.55 -9.08
C TYR A 342 32.24 -7.32 -9.65
N LEU A 343 31.33 -7.48 -10.60
CA LEU A 343 30.56 -6.38 -11.17
C LEU A 343 29.62 -5.71 -10.17
N LYS A 344 28.95 -6.47 -9.28
CA LYS A 344 28.10 -5.91 -8.22
C LYS A 344 28.93 -4.97 -7.31
N LYS A 345 30.17 -5.37 -7.01
CA LYS A 345 31.10 -4.63 -6.15
C LYS A 345 31.79 -3.45 -6.85
N TYR A 346 32.43 -3.69 -7.98
CA TYR A 346 33.31 -2.71 -8.65
C TYR A 346 32.67 -1.99 -9.84
N LYS A 347 31.42 -2.31 -10.17
CA LYS A 347 30.57 -1.72 -11.23
C LYS A 347 31.05 -1.91 -12.67
N LYS A 348 32.33 -2.21 -12.89
CA LYS A 348 32.91 -2.50 -14.20
C LYS A 348 33.87 -3.69 -14.13
N ILE A 349 34.00 -4.41 -15.23
CA ILE A 349 34.99 -5.47 -15.40
C ILE A 349 35.53 -5.47 -16.83
N THR A 350 36.81 -5.72 -17.02
CA THR A 350 37.45 -5.95 -18.31
C THR A 350 37.68 -7.44 -18.53
N ASN A 351 37.92 -7.86 -19.78
CA ASN A 351 38.32 -9.26 -20.06
C ASN A 351 39.57 -9.66 -19.25
N LYS A 352 40.54 -8.74 -19.12
CA LYS A 352 41.75 -8.95 -18.32
C LYS A 352 41.43 -9.22 -16.84
N GLU A 353 40.55 -8.43 -16.24
CA GLU A 353 40.12 -8.64 -14.85
C GLU A 353 39.31 -9.93 -14.70
N TYR A 354 38.42 -10.24 -15.65
CA TYR A 354 37.64 -11.48 -15.64
C TYR A 354 38.55 -12.73 -15.66
N ARG A 355 39.63 -12.71 -16.44
CA ARG A 355 40.66 -13.76 -16.41
C ARG A 355 41.47 -13.76 -15.11
N ARG A 356 41.70 -12.61 -14.49
CA ARG A 356 42.36 -12.56 -13.17
C ARG A 356 41.52 -13.25 -12.09
N LEU A 357 40.19 -13.19 -12.20
CA LEU A 357 39.27 -13.91 -11.31
C LEU A 357 39.20 -15.41 -11.61
N ASN A 358 39.56 -15.80 -12.83
CA ASN A 358 39.47 -17.17 -13.34
C ASN A 358 40.79 -17.54 -14.05
N PRO A 359 41.88 -17.79 -13.31
CA PRO A 359 43.22 -17.90 -13.89
C PRO A 359 43.39 -19.06 -14.88
N ASP A 360 42.55 -20.09 -14.78
CA ASP A 360 42.66 -21.33 -15.57
C ASP A 360 41.99 -21.26 -16.96
N ILE A 361 41.55 -20.08 -17.40
CA ILE A 361 40.82 -19.93 -18.68
C ILE A 361 41.58 -19.12 -19.73
N SER A 362 41.39 -19.52 -20.98
CA SER A 362 41.90 -18.77 -22.15
C SER A 362 41.17 -17.44 -22.36
N ASP A 363 41.79 -16.52 -23.10
CA ASP A 363 41.15 -15.27 -23.55
C ASP A 363 39.84 -15.52 -24.30
N ARG A 364 39.82 -16.57 -25.15
CA ARG A 364 38.64 -16.97 -25.92
C ARG A 364 37.51 -17.47 -25.01
N THR A 365 37.84 -18.25 -23.98
CA THR A 365 36.85 -18.73 -23.00
C THR A 365 36.24 -17.56 -22.22
N ALA A 366 37.08 -16.65 -21.72
CA ALA A 366 36.60 -15.44 -21.04
C ALA A 366 35.70 -14.59 -21.92
N LEU A 367 36.07 -14.42 -23.20
CA LEU A 367 35.26 -13.67 -24.16
C LEU A 367 33.92 -14.36 -24.46
N ASN A 368 33.90 -15.70 -24.53
CA ASN A 368 32.67 -16.48 -24.70
C ASN A 368 31.74 -16.32 -23.50
N ASP A 369 32.26 -16.47 -22.27
CA ASP A 369 31.48 -16.32 -21.04
C ASP A 369 30.87 -14.91 -20.97
N LEU A 370 31.65 -13.86 -21.24
CA LEU A 370 31.18 -12.47 -21.26
C LEU A 370 30.17 -12.21 -22.38
N ASN A 371 30.37 -12.77 -23.58
CA ASN A 371 29.42 -12.65 -24.68
C ASN A 371 28.10 -13.38 -24.40
N GLU A 372 28.14 -14.50 -23.69
CA GLU A 372 26.94 -15.21 -23.25
C GLU A 372 26.13 -14.36 -22.26
N LEU A 373 26.81 -13.73 -21.29
CA LEU A 373 26.17 -12.78 -20.36
C LEU A 373 25.54 -11.58 -21.07
N ILE A 374 26.14 -11.09 -22.16
CA ILE A 374 25.53 -10.05 -23.02
C ILE A 374 24.29 -10.60 -23.73
N LYS A 375 24.37 -11.79 -24.32
CA LYS A 375 23.23 -12.44 -24.99
C LYS A 375 22.05 -12.67 -24.05
N LYS A 376 22.33 -13.04 -22.79
CA LYS A 376 21.33 -13.19 -21.71
C LYS A 376 20.82 -11.83 -21.19
N ASN A 377 21.26 -10.71 -21.74
CA ASN A 377 20.94 -9.35 -21.32
C ASN A 377 21.27 -9.06 -19.83
N ILE A 378 22.34 -9.66 -19.32
CA ILE A 378 22.81 -9.49 -17.93
C ILE A 378 23.82 -8.35 -17.82
N ILE A 379 24.70 -8.20 -18.82
CA ILE A 379 25.74 -7.17 -18.87
C ILE A 379 25.70 -6.41 -20.19
N LEU A 380 26.16 -5.16 -20.17
CA LEU A 380 26.41 -4.34 -21.36
C LEU A 380 27.90 -4.25 -21.64
N ALA A 381 28.27 -4.29 -22.91
CA ALA A 381 29.62 -3.96 -23.35
C ALA A 381 29.71 -2.46 -23.65
N ASN A 382 30.69 -1.80 -23.05
CA ASN A 382 30.99 -0.39 -23.23
C ASN A 382 32.42 -0.22 -23.77
N GLY A 383 32.68 0.89 -24.46
CA GLY A 383 33.99 1.17 -25.07
C GLY A 383 34.27 0.38 -26.36
N LYS A 384 35.42 0.63 -26.98
CA LYS A 384 35.85 -0.01 -28.25
C LYS A 384 37.23 -0.65 -28.09
N LYS A 385 37.43 -1.81 -28.72
CA LYS A 385 38.71 -2.54 -28.81
C LYS A 385 39.42 -2.69 -27.45
N LYS A 386 40.52 -1.96 -27.22
CA LYS A 386 41.38 -2.10 -26.02
C LYS A 386 40.75 -1.51 -24.76
N ASP A 387 39.81 -0.58 -24.91
CA ASP A 387 39.11 0.06 -23.78
C ASP A 387 37.75 -0.60 -23.52
N ARG A 388 37.54 -1.83 -24.00
CA ARG A 388 36.27 -2.53 -23.80
C ARG A 388 36.15 -3.00 -22.36
N TYR A 389 35.09 -2.57 -21.69
CA TYR A 389 34.68 -3.03 -20.37
C TYR A 389 33.21 -3.40 -20.37
N TYR A 390 32.79 -4.10 -19.32
CA TYR A 390 31.43 -4.58 -19.16
C TYR A 390 30.85 -4.06 -17.85
N THR A 391 29.54 -3.80 -17.83
CA THR A 391 28.79 -3.33 -16.64
C THR A 391 27.50 -4.13 -16.52
N LEU A 392 26.95 -4.27 -15.31
CA LEU A 392 25.62 -4.89 -15.12
C LEU A 392 24.53 -4.03 -15.79
N MET A 393 23.51 -4.71 -16.32
CA MET A 393 22.29 -4.10 -16.84
C MET A 393 21.26 -3.76 -15.78
#